data_AF-A0A0L0SEK5-F1
#
_entry.id   AF-A0A0L0SEK5-F1
#
_cell.length_a   1.000
_cell.length_b   1.000
_cell.length_c   1.000
_cell.angle_alpha   90.00
_cell.angle_beta   90.00
_cell.angle_gamma   90.00
#
_symmetry.space_group_name_H-M   'P 1'
#
loop_
_entity.id
_entity.type
_entity.pdbx_description
1 polymer ?
#
loop_
_entity_poly.entity_id
_entity_poly.type
_entity_poly.pdbx_seq_one_letter_code
_entity_poly.pdbx_strand_id
1 'polypeptide(L)'
;MQAGNTSGASGYMHYRNSTLGTTLMDALDEMIHTAQIQPAVANRLLEHFDKTMCESLARISPRASFRGSLSTYRNCDEVWTFFLRDVQFKMEGGTVHADKVRIIACKRPE
;
A
#
# COMPACT_ATOMS: atom_id res chain seq x y z
N MET A 1 13.32 20.30 -16.44
CA MET A 1 12.12 19.77 -17.11
C MET A 1 11.33 18.96 -16.08
N GLN A 2 10.10 19.43 -15.83
CA GLN A 2 9.03 18.90 -14.95
C GLN A 2 9.39 18.55 -13.50
N ALA A 3 9.29 19.58 -12.64
CA ALA A 3 8.85 19.44 -11.27
C ALA A 3 7.32 19.33 -11.27
N GLY A 4 6.79 18.12 -11.05
CA GLY A 4 5.37 17.87 -10.86
C GLY A 4 5.04 17.82 -9.37
N ASN A 5 4.37 18.86 -8.89
CA ASN A 5 3.87 19.00 -7.52
C ASN A 5 2.84 17.89 -7.19
N THR A 6 3.20 16.88 -6.39
CA THR A 6 2.26 15.90 -5.80
C THR A 6 2.18 16.04 -4.28
N SER A 7 2.03 17.26 -3.80
CA SER A 7 1.84 17.59 -2.39
C SER A 7 0.35 17.43 -2.03
N GLY A 8 -0.13 16.19 -1.82
CA GLY A 8 -1.48 15.95 -1.27
C GLY A 8 -2.21 14.68 -1.72
N ALA A 9 -1.86 14.10 -2.88
CA ALA A 9 -2.53 12.91 -3.43
C ALA A 9 -1.72 11.60 -3.28
N SER A 10 -0.46 11.69 -2.89
CA SER A 10 0.52 10.58 -2.96
C SER A 10 0.38 9.54 -1.84
N GLY A 11 -0.31 9.87 -0.74
CA GLY A 11 -0.37 9.01 0.46
C GLY A 11 -1.34 7.82 0.40
N TYR A 12 -2.17 7.72 -0.65
CA TYR A 12 -3.25 6.72 -0.71
C TYR A 12 -3.03 5.64 -1.77
N MET A 13 -2.26 5.92 -2.82
CA MET A 13 -2.07 5.00 -3.94
C MET A 13 -1.19 3.79 -3.60
N HIS A 14 -0.42 3.82 -2.50
CA HIS A 14 0.47 2.70 -2.16
C HIS A 14 -0.30 1.40 -1.88
N TYR A 15 -1.56 1.50 -1.45
CA TYR A 15 -2.43 0.33 -1.26
C TYR A 15 -2.82 -0.36 -2.57
N ARG A 16 -2.63 0.28 -3.73
CA ARG A 16 -2.81 -0.40 -5.04
C ARG A 16 -1.81 -1.52 -5.25
N ASN A 17 -0.64 -1.49 -4.59
CA ASN A 17 0.35 -2.56 -4.62
C ASN A 17 0.07 -3.70 -3.61
N SER A 18 -1.03 -3.61 -2.85
CA SER A 18 -1.51 -4.73 -2.05
C SER A 18 -2.11 -5.81 -2.95
N THR A 19 -2.21 -7.05 -2.48
CA THR A 19 -2.87 -8.13 -3.24
C THR A 19 -4.26 -7.73 -3.72
N LEU A 20 -5.05 -7.06 -2.87
CA LEU A 20 -6.38 -6.58 -3.24
C LEU A 20 -6.32 -5.53 -4.36
N GLY A 21 -5.39 -4.59 -4.25
CA GLY A 21 -5.20 -3.53 -5.24
C GLY A 21 -4.69 -4.06 -6.59
N THR A 22 -3.75 -5.00 -6.58
CA THR A 22 -3.21 -5.62 -7.80
C THR A 22 -4.28 -6.44 -8.50
N THR A 23 -5.03 -7.25 -7.76
CA THR A 23 -6.13 -8.04 -8.35
C THR A 23 -7.24 -7.15 -8.91
N LEU A 24 -7.54 -6.00 -8.28
CA LEU A 24 -8.46 -5.03 -8.85
C LEU A 24 -7.93 -4.44 -10.15
N MET A 25 -6.65 -4.03 -10.21
CA MET A 25 -6.04 -3.49 -11.42
C MET A 25 -6.04 -4.52 -12.55
N ASP A 26 -5.68 -5.77 -12.26
CA ASP A 26 -5.70 -6.87 -13.24
C ASP A 26 -7.10 -7.08 -13.82
N ALA A 27 -8.14 -7.08 -12.97
CA ALA A 27 -9.53 -7.22 -13.41
C ALA A 27 -10.00 -6.02 -14.25
N LEU A 28 -9.62 -4.79 -13.87
CA LEU A 28 -9.95 -3.59 -14.63
C LEU A 28 -9.27 -3.59 -16.01
N ASP A 29 -8.01 -4.03 -16.09
CA ASP A 29 -7.27 -4.14 -17.34
C ASP A 29 -7.92 -5.18 -18.28
N GLU A 30 -8.40 -6.31 -17.75
CA GLU A 30 -9.16 -7.29 -18.52
C GLU A 30 -10.48 -6.68 -19.07
N MET A 31 -11.21 -5.93 -18.25
CA MET A 31 -12.45 -5.26 -18.67
C MET A 31 -12.20 -4.17 -19.73
N ILE A 32 -11.04 -3.50 -19.69
CA ILE A 32 -10.62 -2.56 -20.74
C ILE A 32 -10.27 -3.33 -22.01
N HIS A 33 -9.50 -4.42 -21.90
CA HIS A 33 -9.06 -5.23 -23.04
C HIS A 33 -10.26 -5.83 -23.80
N THR A 34 -11.29 -6.26 -23.07
CA THR A 34 -12.56 -6.79 -23.61
C THR A 34 -13.57 -5.69 -23.99
N ALA A 35 -13.15 -4.42 -23.98
CA ALA A 35 -13.94 -3.23 -24.31
C ALA A 35 -15.25 -3.07 -23.52
N GLN A 36 -15.33 -3.66 -22.32
CA GLN A 36 -16.48 -3.53 -21.42
C GLN A 36 -16.51 -2.15 -20.73
N ILE A 37 -15.34 -1.59 -20.45
CA ILE A 37 -15.20 -0.27 -19.83
C ILE A 37 -14.13 0.57 -20.54
N GLN A 38 -14.28 1.88 -20.45
CA GLN A 38 -13.27 2.83 -20.92
C GLN A 38 -12.18 3.04 -19.86
N PRO A 39 -10.93 3.33 -20.25
CA PRO A 39 -9.84 3.59 -19.29
C PRO A 39 -10.15 4.69 -18.27
N ALA A 40 -10.91 5.72 -18.67
CA ALA A 40 -11.35 6.79 -17.78
C ALA A 40 -12.24 6.30 -16.63
N VAL A 41 -13.03 5.24 -16.85
CA VAL A 41 -13.89 4.64 -15.81
C VAL A 41 -13.05 3.83 -14.83
N ALA A 42 -12.09 3.05 -15.32
CA ALA A 42 -11.17 2.30 -14.47
C ALA A 42 -10.36 3.22 -13.55
N ASN A 43 -9.87 4.36 -14.07
CA ASN A 43 -9.16 5.36 -13.24
C ASN A 43 -10.04 5.90 -12.10
N ARG A 44 -11.31 6.20 -12.37
CA ARG A 44 -12.26 6.64 -11.33
C ARG A 44 -12.52 5.57 -10.28
N LEU A 45 -12.55 4.29 -10.68
CA LEU A 45 -12.69 3.17 -9.74
C LEU A 45 -11.45 3.03 -8.85
N LEU A 46 -10.25 3.24 -9.40
CA LEU A 46 -9.01 3.23 -8.61
C LEU A 46 -8.92 4.42 -7.64
N GLU A 47 -9.35 5.61 -8.05
CA GLU A 47 -9.48 6.76 -7.13
C GLU A 47 -10.47 6.47 -5.98
N HIS A 48 -11.59 5.80 -6.30
CA HIS A 48 -12.55 5.38 -5.29
C HIS A 48 -11.96 4.32 -4.34
N PHE A 49 -11.20 3.37 -4.88
CA PHE A 49 -10.49 2.36 -4.10
C PHE A 49 -9.52 2.99 -3.11
N ASP A 50 -8.69 3.95 -3.55
CA ASP A 50 -7.71 4.63 -2.69
C ASP A 50 -8.38 5.26 -1.47
N LYS A 51 -9.50 5.95 -1.67
CA LYS A 51 -10.28 6.59 -0.59
C LYS A 51 -10.88 5.55 0.35
N THR A 52 -11.60 4.58 -0.19
CA THR A 52 -12.33 3.57 0.59
C THR A 52 -11.38 2.68 1.41
N MET A 53 -10.21 2.34 0.88
CA MET A 53 -9.21 1.57 1.62
C MET A 53 -8.70 2.32 2.83
N CYS A 54 -8.40 3.62 2.69
CA CYS A 54 -7.90 4.41 3.79
C CYS A 54 -8.94 4.60 4.89
N GLU A 55 -10.19 4.88 4.51
CA GLU A 55 -11.31 4.98 5.45
C GLU A 55 -11.56 3.66 6.19
N SER A 56 -11.45 2.53 5.49
CA SER A 56 -11.66 1.19 6.07
C SER A 56 -10.55 0.82 7.06
N LEU A 57 -9.28 1.07 6.69
CA LEU A 57 -8.13 0.81 7.55
C LEU A 57 -8.07 1.75 8.77
N ALA A 58 -8.56 2.98 8.65
CA ALA A 58 -8.65 3.91 9.78
C ALA A 58 -9.65 3.46 10.86
N ARG A 59 -10.64 2.63 10.51
CA ARG A 59 -11.65 2.11 11.44
C ARG A 59 -11.15 0.91 12.25
N ILE A 60 -10.04 0.30 11.87
CA ILE A 60 -9.47 -0.85 12.55
C ILE A 60 -8.18 -0.45 13.29
N SER A 61 -7.97 -0.99 14.48
CA SER A 61 -6.75 -0.76 15.27
C SER A 61 -6.18 -2.07 15.82
N PRO A 62 -5.81 -3.02 14.92
CA PRO A 62 -5.18 -4.25 15.37
C PRO A 62 -3.80 -3.92 15.97
N ARG A 63 -3.50 -4.55 17.10
CA ARG A 63 -2.18 -4.42 17.74
C ARG A 63 -1.29 -5.57 17.29
N ALA A 64 -0.16 -5.23 16.69
CA ALA A 64 0.91 -6.17 16.40
C ALA A 64 2.23 -5.62 16.92
N SER A 65 3.13 -6.53 17.30
CA SER A 65 4.51 -6.21 17.63
C SER A 65 5.43 -7.07 16.78
N PHE A 66 6.61 -6.57 16.43
CA PHE A 66 7.57 -7.36 15.65
C PHE A 66 8.99 -7.11 16.12
N ARG A 67 9.87 -8.09 15.86
CA ARG A 67 11.31 -8.00 16.05
C ARG A 67 12.00 -8.61 14.84
N GLY A 68 13.13 -8.05 14.43
CA GLY A 68 13.91 -8.54 13.31
C GLY A 68 15.20 -7.74 13.12
N SER A 69 16.06 -8.20 12.20
CA SER A 69 17.32 -7.55 11.88
C SER A 69 17.14 -6.53 10.75
N LEU A 70 17.48 -5.26 11.00
CA LEU A 70 17.45 -4.24 9.97
C LEU A 70 18.60 -4.42 8.99
N SER A 71 18.26 -4.58 7.71
CA SER A 71 19.26 -4.70 6.62
C SER A 71 19.63 -3.33 6.07
N THR A 72 18.63 -2.53 5.73
CA THR A 72 18.79 -1.17 5.22
C THR A 72 17.47 -0.41 5.37
N TYR A 73 17.53 0.91 5.33
CA TYR A 73 16.38 1.80 5.37
C TYR A 73 16.54 2.94 4.37
N ARG A 74 15.43 3.54 3.97
CA ARG A 74 15.37 4.74 3.13
C ARG A 74 14.25 5.63 3.61
N ASN A 75 14.50 6.93 3.61
CA ASN A 75 13.45 7.96 3.66
C ASN A 75 13.63 8.85 2.42
N CYS A 76 12.58 8.98 1.63
CA CYS A 76 12.50 9.88 0.49
C CYS A 76 11.04 10.35 0.39
N ASP A 77 10.82 11.66 0.26
CA ASP A 77 9.48 12.26 0.14
C ASP A 77 8.50 11.83 1.26
N GLU A 78 8.98 11.82 2.51
CA GLU A 78 8.19 11.42 3.70
C GLU A 78 7.67 9.97 3.67
N VAL A 79 8.25 9.13 2.80
CA VAL A 79 7.99 7.70 2.74
C VAL A 79 9.18 6.95 3.30
N TRP A 80 8.94 6.24 4.41
CA TRP A 80 9.91 5.33 5.00
C TRP A 80 9.80 3.96 4.35
N THR A 81 10.94 3.40 3.95
CA THR A 81 11.07 2.01 3.51
C THR A 81 12.12 1.30 4.35
N PHE A 82 11.74 0.21 5.02
CA PHE A 82 12.65 -0.64 5.80
C PHE A 82 12.74 -2.01 5.16
N PHE A 83 13.95 -2.56 5.08
CA PHE A 83 14.20 -3.94 4.68
C PHE A 83 14.72 -4.70 5.89
N LEU A 84 13.95 -5.68 6.35
CA LEU A 84 14.23 -6.47 7.53
C LEU A 84 14.50 -7.94 7.15
N ARG A 85 15.34 -8.61 7.94
CA ARG A 85 15.60 -10.05 7.89
C ARG A 85 15.19 -10.72 9.18
N ASP A 86 14.83 -11.99 9.10
CA ASP A 86 14.49 -12.86 10.23
C ASP A 86 13.49 -12.21 11.19
N VAL A 87 12.33 -11.84 10.64
CA VAL A 87 11.30 -11.08 11.35
C VAL A 87 10.29 -12.01 12.00
N GLN A 88 10.03 -11.78 13.29
CA GLN A 88 8.94 -12.41 14.01
C GLN A 88 7.87 -11.38 14.34
N PHE A 89 6.66 -11.60 13.82
CA PHE A 89 5.46 -10.83 14.15
C PHE A 89 4.66 -11.54 15.23
N LYS A 90 4.25 -10.83 16.27
CA LYS A 90 3.32 -11.29 17.30
C LYS A 90 2.01 -10.51 17.19
N MET A 91 0.93 -11.25 16.98
CA MET A 91 -0.43 -10.74 16.82
C MET A 91 -1.42 -11.61 17.62
N GLU A 92 -2.70 -11.22 17.67
CA GLU A 92 -3.73 -11.91 18.46
C GLU A 92 -3.92 -13.38 18.04
N GLY A 93 -3.71 -13.68 16.75
CA GLY A 93 -3.76 -15.04 16.19
C GLY A 93 -2.49 -15.87 16.31
N GLY A 94 -1.44 -15.37 17.00
CA GLY A 94 -0.19 -16.09 17.21
C GLY A 94 1.05 -15.37 16.67
N THR A 95 2.12 -16.14 16.46
CA THR A 95 3.41 -15.64 15.97
C THR A 95 3.65 -16.09 14.53
N VAL A 96 4.04 -15.16 13.66
CA VAL A 96 4.37 -15.41 12.25
C VAL A 96 5.84 -15.07 12.02
N HIS A 97 6.59 -15.99 11.41
CA HIS A 97 7.98 -15.79 11.02
C HIS A 97 8.09 -15.47 9.52
N ALA A 98 8.98 -14.54 9.16
CA ALA A 98 9.28 -14.18 7.77
C ALA A 98 10.76 -13.87 7.59
N ASP A 99 11.41 -14.52 6.63
CA ASP A 99 12.85 -14.37 6.40
C ASP A 99 13.24 -12.99 5.87
N LYS A 100 12.37 -12.37 5.06
CA LYS A 100 12.58 -11.05 4.47
C LYS A 100 11.28 -10.26 4.46
N VAL A 101 11.32 -9.04 4.96
CA VAL A 101 10.16 -8.15 5.02
C VAL A 101 10.55 -6.78 4.50
N ARG A 102 9.68 -6.20 3.66
CA ARG A 102 9.74 -4.79 3.28
C ARG A 102 8.57 -4.04 3.92
N ILE A 103 8.87 -3.09 4.79
CA ILE A 103 7.86 -2.19 5.39
C ILE A 103 7.90 -0.86 4.65
N ILE A 104 6.76 -0.43 4.11
CA ILE A 104 6.60 0.91 3.55
C ILE A 104 5.63 1.67 4.45
N ALA A 105 6.05 2.82 4.97
CA ALA A 105 5.27 3.65 5.86
C ALA A 105 5.23 5.10 5.36
N CYS A 106 4.03 5.59 5.08
CA CYS A 106 3.78 6.96 4.67
C CYS A 106 3.32 7.77 5.88
N LYS A 107 3.73 9.04 5.98
CA LYS A 107 3.15 9.97 6.95
C LYS A 107 1.64 10.12 6.66
N ARG A 108 0.81 10.02 7.70
CA ARG A 108 -0.61 10.36 7.59
C ARG A 108 -0.71 11.87 7.32
N PRO A 109 -1.47 12.33 6.30
CA PRO A 109 -1.76 13.76 6.15
C PRO A 109 -2.45 14.25 7.42
N GLU A 110 -1.94 15.35 8.00
CA GLU A 110 -2.58 16.03 9.15
C GLU A 110 -3.93 16.62 8.78
#